data_AF-A0A8H9GW50-F1
#
_entry.id   AF-A0A8H9GW50-F1
#
_cell.length_a   1.000
_cell.length_b   1.000
_cell.length_c   1.000
_cell.angle_alpha   90.00
_cell.angle_beta   90.00
_cell.angle_gamma   90.00
#
_symmetry.space_group_name_H-M   'P 1'
#
loop_
_entity.id
_entity.type
_entity.pdbx_description
1 polymer ?
#
loop_
_entity_poly.entity_id
_entity_poly.type
_entity_poly.pdbx_seq_one_letter_code
_entity_poly.pdbx_strand_id
1 'polypeptide(L)'
;MTPEESRQVLITEAKAIIHAVFPDADPLVAVQVTDAPCGGLVGTDDTSVTSVLTVRSNTADDTSNPDKVFQEVLTVLRQRGWTINYTKGRVAGAERTGVGGISVGVADSPVGINIGGDTECVKNPERAT
;
A
#
# COMPACT_ATOMS: atom_id res chain seq x y z
N MET A 1 5.30 4.69 17.03
CA MET A 1 5.18 5.15 15.64
C MET A 1 4.21 6.31 15.62
N THR A 2 4.60 7.45 15.07
CA THR A 2 3.72 8.59 14.82
C THR A 2 2.86 8.34 13.57
N PRO A 3 1.77 9.10 13.36
CA PRO A 3 0.99 9.00 12.12
C PRO A 3 1.81 9.26 10.86
N GLU A 4 2.76 10.20 10.92
CA GLU A 4 3.68 10.48 9.80
C GLU A 4 4.64 9.32 9.53
N GLU A 5 5.24 8.75 10.58
CA GLU A 5 6.10 7.58 10.44
C GLU A 5 5.33 6.40 9.85
N SER A 6 4.08 6.18 10.27
CA SER A 6 3.21 5.13 9.75
C SER A 6 2.92 5.30 8.26
N ARG A 7 2.58 6.52 7.82
CA ARG A 7 2.44 6.83 6.38
C ARG A 7 3.73 6.56 5.62
N GLN A 8 4.88 6.99 6.15
CA GLN A 8 6.15 6.85 5.46
C GLN A 8 6.58 5.38 5.35
N VAL A 9 6.27 4.55 6.34
CA VAL A 9 6.48 3.09 6.28
C VAL A 9 5.65 2.48 5.15
N LEU A 10 4.36 2.78 5.06
CA LEU A 10 3.49 2.26 4.00
C LEU A 10 3.93 2.76 2.61
N ILE A 11 4.29 4.04 2.47
CA ILE A 11 4.82 4.60 1.21
C ILE A 11 6.10 3.87 0.80
N THR A 12 7.02 3.66 1.73
CA THR A 12 8.29 2.97 1.48
C THR A 12 8.04 1.54 1.02
N GLU A 13 7.14 0.82 1.68
CA GLU A 13 6.79 -0.55 1.30
C GLU A 13 6.13 -0.63 -0.08
N ALA A 14 5.17 0.26 -0.37
CA ALA A 14 4.51 0.32 -1.67
C ALA A 14 5.50 0.64 -2.80
N LYS A 15 6.41 1.60 -2.61
CA LYS A 15 7.48 1.89 -3.57
C LYS A 15 8.41 0.70 -3.77
N ALA A 16 8.78 0.01 -2.70
CA ALA A 16 9.66 -1.16 -2.78
C ALA A 16 9.01 -2.33 -3.53
N ILE A 17 7.69 -2.53 -3.40
CA ILE A 17 6.95 -3.52 -4.18
C ILE A 17 7.01 -3.17 -5.67
N ILE A 18 6.77 -1.91 -6.03
CA ILE A 18 6.81 -1.46 -7.42
C ILE A 18 8.22 -1.60 -7.99
N HIS A 19 9.27 -1.13 -7.29
CA HIS A 19 10.65 -1.23 -7.77
C HIS A 19 11.16 -2.68 -7.88
N ALA A 20 10.62 -3.62 -7.10
CA ALA A 20 11.00 -5.02 -7.24
C ALA A 20 10.54 -5.64 -8.56
N VAL A 21 9.50 -5.08 -9.19
CA VAL A 21 8.95 -5.54 -10.48
C VAL A 21 9.38 -4.61 -11.62
N PHE A 22 9.38 -3.29 -11.38
CA PHE A 22 9.81 -2.25 -12.30
C PHE A 22 10.92 -1.40 -11.66
N PRO A 23 12.19 -1.83 -11.73
CA PRO A 23 13.30 -1.16 -11.04
C PRO A 23 13.50 0.31 -11.40
N ASP A 24 13.18 0.69 -12.65
CA ASP A 24 13.35 2.04 -13.17
C ASP A 24 12.08 2.89 -13.05
N ALA A 25 11.03 2.39 -12.39
CA ALA A 25 9.83 3.19 -12.13
C ALA A 25 10.13 4.33 -11.15
N ASP A 26 9.43 5.45 -11.30
CA ASP A 26 9.40 6.54 -10.33
C ASP A 26 7.98 6.67 -9.76
N PRO A 27 7.63 5.90 -8.71
CA PRO A 27 6.24 5.75 -8.29
C PRO A 27 5.66 7.06 -7.74
N LEU A 28 4.50 7.43 -8.28
CA LEU A 28 3.74 8.60 -7.84
C LEU A 28 2.92 8.25 -6.61
N VAL A 29 2.98 9.11 -5.59
CA VAL A 29 2.27 8.94 -4.32
C VAL A 29 1.16 9.98 -4.21
N ALA A 30 -0.05 9.53 -3.91
CA ALA A 30 -1.19 10.38 -3.61
C ALA A 30 -1.76 10.01 -2.23
N VAL A 31 -1.63 10.91 -1.26
CA VAL A 31 -2.29 10.78 0.04
C VAL A 31 -3.72 11.31 -0.10
N GLN A 32 -4.70 10.43 0.10
CA GLN A 32 -6.13 10.77 -0.07
C GLN A 32 -6.76 11.22 1.24
N VAL A 33 -6.39 10.53 2.32
CA VAL A 33 -6.89 10.80 3.67
C VAL A 33 -5.70 10.83 4.60
N THR A 34 -5.58 11.91 5.36
CA THR A 34 -4.53 12.08 6.36
C THR A 34 -5.16 12.03 7.74
N ASP A 35 -4.71 11.08 8.56
CA ASP A 35 -5.00 10.98 9.99
C ASP A 35 -6.51 11.03 10.32
N ALA A 36 -7.30 10.26 9.58
CA ALA A 36 -8.71 10.04 9.86
C ALA A 36 -8.89 9.10 11.07
N PRO A 37 -9.97 9.28 11.86
CA PRO A 37 -10.22 8.39 12.99
C PRO A 37 -10.43 6.97 12.48
N CYS A 38 -9.77 6.00 13.12
CA CYS A 38 -9.78 4.61 12.66
C CYS A 38 -10.92 3.78 13.26
N GLY A 39 -11.76 4.36 14.13
CA GLY A 39 -13.00 3.73 14.60
C GLY A 39 -12.83 2.48 15.46
N GLY A 40 -11.75 2.40 16.26
CA GLY A 40 -11.45 1.29 17.17
C GLY A 40 -9.98 1.29 17.63
N LEU A 41 -9.65 0.51 18.66
CA LEU A 41 -8.46 0.74 19.49
C LEU A 41 -7.10 0.52 18.80
N VAL A 42 -6.25 1.57 18.83
CA VAL A 42 -4.94 1.56 19.57
C VAL A 42 -4.67 2.98 20.14
N GLY A 43 -5.04 3.41 21.36
CA GLY A 43 -5.73 2.77 22.48
C GLY A 43 -6.58 3.76 23.29
N THR A 44 -7.55 4.41 22.63
CA THR A 44 -8.98 4.68 22.99
C THR A 44 -9.60 5.53 21.87
N ASP A 45 -10.91 5.35 21.66
CA ASP A 45 -11.68 5.61 20.42
C ASP A 45 -11.46 6.96 19.71
N ASP A 46 -10.97 7.99 20.40
CA ASP A 46 -10.86 9.35 19.86
C ASP A 46 -9.44 9.76 19.40
N THR A 47 -8.40 8.98 19.74
CA THR A 47 -6.99 9.37 19.47
C THR A 47 -6.28 8.51 18.45
N SER A 48 -6.92 7.45 17.95
CA SER A 48 -6.30 6.55 16.98
C SER A 48 -6.63 6.99 15.56
N VAL A 49 -5.61 7.08 14.71
CA VAL A 49 -5.76 7.53 13.31
C VAL A 49 -5.16 6.56 12.31
N THR A 50 -5.70 6.59 11.10
CA THR A 50 -5.19 5.91 9.91
C THR A 50 -5.10 6.90 8.75
N SER A 51 -4.29 6.58 7.74
CA SER A 51 -4.17 7.32 6.51
C SER A 51 -4.41 6.41 5.31
N VAL A 52 -5.06 6.96 4.29
CA VAL A 52 -5.32 6.25 3.02
C VAL A 52 -4.48 6.88 1.92
N LEU A 53 -3.76 6.04 1.19
CA LEU A 53 -2.89 6.47 0.11
C LEU A 53 -3.01 5.58 -1.12
N THR A 54 -2.58 6.13 -2.25
CA THR A 54 -2.38 5.38 -3.49
C THR A 54 -0.94 5.59 -3.96
N VAL A 55 -0.27 4.53 -4.39
CA VAL A 55 1.02 4.58 -5.09
C VAL A 55 0.87 3.92 -6.46
N ARG A 56 1.36 4.55 -7.52
CA ARG A 56 1.25 4.02 -8.88
C ARG A 56 2.60 4.03 -9.56
N SER A 57 2.93 2.97 -10.31
CA SER A 57 4.06 3.01 -11.24
C SER A 57 3.76 4.03 -12.33
N ASN A 58 4.64 5.02 -12.52
CA ASN A 58 4.48 6.02 -13.57
C ASN A 58 4.96 5.51 -14.94
N THR A 59 5.70 4.39 -14.97
CA THR A 59 6.22 3.82 -16.21
C THR A 59 5.12 3.13 -16.98
N ALA A 60 4.98 3.50 -18.25
CA ALA A 60 4.16 2.77 -19.19
C ALA A 60 4.96 1.59 -19.74
N ASP A 61 4.59 0.36 -19.38
CA ASP A 61 5.14 -0.84 -20.02
C ASP A 61 4.08 -1.48 -20.92
N ASP A 62 4.16 -1.22 -22.22
CA ASP A 62 3.24 -1.80 -23.21
C ASP A 62 3.68 -3.18 -23.70
N THR A 63 4.82 -3.69 -23.22
CA THR A 63 5.45 -4.91 -23.72
C THR A 63 5.31 -6.09 -22.77
N SER A 64 5.20 -5.81 -21.47
CA SER A 64 5.02 -6.85 -20.46
C SER A 64 3.66 -7.52 -20.55
N ASN A 65 3.63 -8.79 -20.15
CA ASN A 65 2.37 -9.50 -19.97
C ASN A 65 1.81 -9.17 -18.57
N PRO A 66 0.60 -8.60 -18.45
CA PRO A 66 0.04 -8.18 -17.17
C PRO A 66 -0.21 -9.34 -16.20
N ASP A 67 -0.48 -10.56 -16.69
CA ASP A 67 -0.63 -11.74 -15.83
C ASP A 67 0.71 -12.16 -15.23
N LYS A 68 1.82 -12.04 -15.98
CA LYS A 68 3.17 -12.31 -15.46
C LYS A 68 3.57 -11.30 -14.40
N VAL A 69 3.38 -10.01 -14.69
CA VAL A 69 3.61 -8.92 -13.72
C VAL A 69 2.79 -9.14 -12.45
N PHE A 70 1.54 -9.58 -12.57
CA PHE A 70 0.72 -9.91 -11.40
C PHE A 70 1.30 -11.08 -10.57
N GLN A 71 1.79 -12.15 -11.20
CA GLN A 71 2.45 -13.24 -10.47
C GLN A 71 3.75 -12.81 -9.79
N GLU A 72 4.51 -11.92 -10.41
CA GLU A 72 5.71 -11.33 -9.83
C GLU A 72 5.36 -10.48 -8.60
N VAL A 73 4.33 -9.63 -8.69
CA VAL A 73 3.80 -8.88 -7.54
C VAL A 73 3.43 -9.83 -6.40
N LEU A 74 2.69 -10.91 -6.65
CA LEU A 74 2.33 -11.88 -5.61
C LEU A 74 3.56 -12.53 -4.97
N THR A 75 4.61 -12.76 -5.76
CA THR A 75 5.88 -13.32 -5.26
C THR A 75 6.61 -12.31 -4.37
N VAL A 76 6.72 -11.05 -4.80
CA VAL A 76 7.33 -9.96 -4.04
C VAL A 76 6.58 -9.74 -2.72
N LEU A 77 5.24 -9.72 -2.73
CA LEU A 77 4.43 -9.58 -1.52
C LEU A 77 4.77 -10.65 -0.49
N ARG A 78 4.82 -11.92 -0.90
CA ARG A 78 5.18 -13.04 0.00
C ARG A 78 6.61 -12.91 0.55
N GLN A 79 7.58 -12.56 -0.31
CA GLN A 79 8.98 -12.38 0.11
C GLN A 79 9.14 -11.24 1.11
N ARG A 80 8.32 -10.20 1.00
CA ARG A 80 8.29 -9.05 1.91
C ARG A 80 7.43 -9.27 3.16
N GLY A 81 6.93 -10.49 3.38
CA GLY A 81 6.18 -10.87 4.58
C GLY A 81 4.74 -10.37 4.61
N TRP A 82 4.16 -10.04 3.46
CA TRP A 82 2.73 -9.74 3.36
C TRP A 82 1.91 -11.02 3.35
N THR A 83 0.81 -11.03 4.09
CA THR A 83 -0.18 -12.11 4.06
C THR A 83 -1.24 -11.77 3.02
N ILE A 84 -1.34 -12.58 1.97
CA ILE A 84 -2.33 -12.37 0.90
C ILE A 84 -3.66 -12.95 1.38
N ASN A 85 -4.66 -12.09 1.53
CA ASN A 85 -5.98 -12.46 2.05
C ASN A 85 -7.01 -12.68 0.93
N TYR A 86 -6.76 -12.11 -0.26
CA TYR A 86 -7.72 -12.17 -1.36
C TYR A 86 -7.09 -11.92 -2.73
N THR A 87 -7.61 -12.57 -3.77
CA THR A 87 -7.25 -12.31 -5.16
C THR A 87 -8.49 -12.30 -6.05
N LYS A 88 -8.68 -11.25 -6.85
CA LYS A 88 -9.72 -11.17 -7.89
C LYS A 88 -9.22 -10.36 -9.06
N GLY A 89 -9.24 -10.94 -10.26
CA GLY A 89 -8.92 -10.28 -11.53
C GLY A 89 -7.73 -9.33 -11.44
N ARG A 90 -6.50 -9.85 -11.49
CA ARG A 90 -5.24 -9.08 -11.38
C ARG A 90 -5.17 -8.03 -10.25
N VAL A 91 -6.00 -8.20 -9.21
CA VAL A 91 -5.97 -7.47 -7.96
C VAL A 91 -5.73 -8.42 -6.81
N ALA A 92 -4.82 -8.07 -5.91
CA ALA A 92 -4.48 -8.82 -4.70
C ALA A 92 -4.62 -7.92 -3.47
N GLY A 93 -5.41 -8.37 -2.49
CA GLY A 93 -5.49 -7.79 -1.16
C GLY A 93 -4.50 -8.47 -0.22
N ALA A 94 -3.70 -7.69 0.50
CA ALA A 94 -2.70 -8.21 1.43
C ALA A 94 -2.54 -7.32 2.66
N GLU A 95 -2.13 -7.91 3.78
CA GLU A 95 -1.93 -7.22 5.06
C GLU A 95 -0.57 -7.56 5.65
N ARG A 96 -0.01 -6.60 6.41
CA ARG A 96 1.22 -6.80 7.17
C ARG A 96 1.17 -6.00 8.48
N THR A 97 1.32 -6.72 9.60
CA THR A 97 1.39 -6.13 10.94
C THR A 97 2.53 -5.11 11.04
N GLY A 98 2.27 -3.97 11.68
CA GLY A 98 3.20 -2.85 11.79
C GLY A 98 3.23 -1.95 10.55
N VAL A 99 2.41 -2.22 9.52
CA VAL A 99 2.33 -1.45 8.27
C VAL A 99 0.88 -1.09 7.95
N GLY A 100 0.00 -2.08 7.78
CA GLY A 100 -1.40 -1.90 7.38
C GLY A 100 -1.87 -2.84 6.28
N GLY A 101 -2.94 -2.44 5.60
CA GLY A 101 -3.55 -3.14 4.48
C GLY A 101 -3.23 -2.52 3.13
N ILE A 102 -3.13 -3.35 2.09
CA ILE A 102 -3.00 -2.90 0.69
C ILE A 102 -3.88 -3.71 -0.26
N SER A 103 -4.28 -3.07 -1.35
CA SER A 103 -4.82 -3.67 -2.55
C SER A 103 -3.95 -3.30 -3.74
N VAL A 104 -3.37 -4.31 -4.38
CA VAL A 104 -2.45 -4.15 -5.52
C VAL A 104 -3.12 -4.62 -6.79
N GLY A 105 -3.30 -3.73 -7.77
CA GLY A 105 -3.85 -4.03 -9.09
C GLY A 105 -2.83 -3.84 -10.21
N VAL A 106 -2.86 -4.72 -11.22
CA VAL A 106 -2.03 -4.62 -12.43
C VAL A 106 -2.90 -4.25 -13.63
N ALA A 107 -2.65 -3.07 -14.21
CA ALA A 107 -3.36 -2.57 -15.39
C ALA A 107 -2.95 -3.32 -16.67
N ASP A 108 -3.83 -3.33 -17.67
CA ASP A 108 -3.60 -4.01 -18.96
C ASP A 108 -2.76 -3.23 -19.96
N SER A 109 -2.99 -1.92 -20.08
CA SER A 109 -2.28 -1.06 -21.01
C SER A 109 -2.40 0.41 -20.58
N PRO A 110 -1.27 1.09 -20.35
CA PRO A 110 0.04 0.48 -20.19
C PRO A 110 0.07 -0.44 -18.95
N VAL A 111 0.89 -1.50 -18.99
CA VAL A 111 1.05 -2.38 -17.83
C VAL A 111 1.73 -1.60 -16.72
N GLY A 112 1.09 -1.59 -15.56
CA GLY A 112 1.54 -0.83 -14.41
C GLY A 112 0.90 -1.33 -13.12
N ILE A 113 1.56 -1.06 -12.00
CA ILE A 113 1.13 -1.47 -10.67
C ILE A 113 0.47 -0.28 -9.99
N ASN A 114 -0.74 -0.49 -9.49
CA ASN A 114 -1.49 0.46 -8.67
C ASN A 114 -1.69 -0.14 -7.28
N ILE A 115 -1.21 0.52 -6.24
CA ILE A 115 -1.34 0.10 -4.85
C ILE A 115 -2.24 1.11 -4.14
N GLY A 116 -3.43 0.70 -3.73
CA GLY A 116 -4.21 1.41 -2.72
C GLY A 116 -3.84 0.84 -1.35
N GLY A 117 -3.73 1.68 -0.32
CA GLY A 117 -3.40 1.19 1.02
C GLY A 117 -3.94 2.07 2.13
N ASP A 118 -4.16 1.42 3.26
CA ASP A 118 -4.55 1.98 4.54
C ASP A 118 -3.48 1.64 5.57
N THR A 119 -2.99 2.65 6.28
CA THR A 119 -2.01 2.40 7.35
C THR A 119 -2.69 1.69 8.52
N GLU A 120 -1.93 0.89 9.25
CA GLU A 120 -2.39 0.42 10.56
C GLU A 120 -2.71 1.62 11.47
N CYS A 121 -3.68 1.42 12.36
CA CYS A 121 -4.09 2.40 13.35
C CYS A 121 -2.93 2.75 14.29
N VAL A 122 -2.61 4.04 14.40
CA VAL A 122 -1.60 4.52 15.34
C VAL A 122 -2.15 5.62 16.22
N LYS A 123 -1.60 5.76 17.42
CA LYS A 123 -1.98 6.83 18.35
C LYS A 123 -1.54 8.19 17.82
N ASN A 124 -2.46 9.14 17.77
CA ASN A 124 -2.24 10.54 17.49
C ASN A 124 -2.47 11.39 18.75
N PRO A 125 -1.41 11.85 19.43
CA PRO A 125 -1.53 12.68 20.63
C PRO A 125 -2.12 14.08 20.36
N GLU A 126 -2.09 14.58 19.12
CA GLU A 126 -2.64 15.91 18.76
C GLU A 126 -4.18 15.95 18.74
N ARG A 127 -4.84 14.77 18.70
CA ARG A 127 -6.30 14.66 18.84
C ARG A 127 -6.78 14.52 20.28
N ALA A 128 -5.86 14.38 21.24
CA ALA A 128 -6.19 14.16 22.65
C ALA A 128 -6.49 15.47 23.42
N THR A 129 -6.55 16.60 22.73
CA THR A 129 -6.78 17.96 23.27
C THR A 129 -7.98 18.61 22.64
#